data_AF-A0A1Q9JF29-F1
#
_entry.id   AF-A0A1Q9JF29-F1
#
_cell.length_a   1.000
_cell.length_b   1.000
_cell.length_c   1.000
_cell.angle_alpha   90.00
_cell.angle_beta   90.00
_cell.angle_gamma   90.00
#
_symmetry.space_group_name_H-M   'P 1'
#
loop_
_entity.id
_entity.type
_entity.pdbx_description
1 polymer ?
#
loop_
_entity_poly.entity_id
_entity_poly.type
_entity_poly.pdbx_seq_one_letter_code
_entity_poly.pdbx_strand_id
1 'polypeptide(L)'
;MFGKHIKDRREKNISTADDRCGKRVRNRCRKHINNRRGSYLVEAAVVVPFFIIAVMLLIGIIPVISTCERITFDVCEEVRLEMAKSAVRSSRAALPLSVQTRVPAEEPKVTSFRVAGFRYRFEEDGIGDRIELKFRAVFHEKTPVGAFGRIRFDGIIEGRAFTGTYYRGGGGGGGIVCIFPKAGRCYHSRSCSFVKANCHQTFLSEEIRRKYRPCPNCRARKAAAGSPVFVFEDTGKAYHLAGCNAVSRYYIETDKNRAAEKGYVPCGKCGGVPQGASQKKGGA
;
A
#
# COMPACT_ATOMS: atom_id res chain seq x y z
N MET A 1 -8.61 -82.52 69.15
CA MET A 1 -8.21 -83.15 70.43
C MET A 1 -7.12 -82.30 71.07
N PHE A 2 -7.38 -81.88 72.32
CA PHE A 2 -6.47 -81.48 73.39
C PHE A 2 -4.99 -81.15 73.07
N GLY A 3 -4.63 -79.87 73.24
CA GLY A 3 -4.08 -79.42 74.53
C GLY A 3 -2.56 -79.30 74.70
N LYS A 4 -2.20 -78.14 75.30
CA LYS A 4 -1.06 -77.84 76.20
C LYS A 4 0.28 -77.47 75.54
N HIS A 5 0.74 -76.22 75.68
CA HIS A 5 1.37 -75.54 76.84
C HIS A 5 2.88 -75.84 77.01
N ILE A 6 3.68 -74.81 76.67
CA ILE A 6 4.80 -74.21 77.42
C ILE A 6 5.98 -75.12 77.84
N LYS A 7 7.21 -74.74 77.43
CA LYS A 7 8.27 -74.23 78.33
C LYS A 7 9.53 -73.77 77.59
N ASP A 8 9.88 -72.52 77.86
CA ASP A 8 11.21 -71.91 77.73
C ASP A 8 12.34 -72.73 78.36
N ARG A 9 13.55 -72.62 77.79
CA ARG A 9 14.77 -72.36 78.58
C ARG A 9 15.93 -71.84 77.73
N ARG A 10 16.28 -70.58 78.01
CA ARG A 10 17.62 -70.00 78.26
C ARG A 10 18.80 -70.52 77.40
N GLU A 11 19.33 -69.68 76.51
CA GLU A 11 20.36 -68.65 76.77
C GLU A 11 21.79 -69.19 76.88
N LYS A 12 22.63 -68.72 75.94
CA LYS A 12 23.88 -67.95 76.13
C LYS A 12 25.22 -68.53 75.63
N ASN A 13 25.98 -67.58 75.05
CA ASN A 13 27.43 -67.48 74.78
C ASN A 13 27.87 -68.02 73.41
N ILE A 14 28.25 -67.25 72.37
CA ILE A 14 29.07 -66.02 72.19
C ILE A 14 30.52 -66.14 72.71
N SER A 15 31.46 -66.32 71.76
CA SER A 15 32.77 -65.64 71.63
C SER A 15 33.46 -66.20 70.37
N THR A 16 33.49 -65.46 69.24
CA THR A 16 34.48 -64.46 68.76
C THR A 16 35.80 -65.01 68.22
N ALA A 17 36.27 -64.31 67.17
CA ALA A 17 37.60 -64.29 66.54
C ALA A 17 37.74 -65.20 65.30
N ASP A 18 37.64 -64.64 64.09
CA ASP A 18 38.71 -63.98 63.31
C ASP A 18 39.78 -64.95 62.81
N ASP A 19 39.83 -65.20 61.49
CA ASP A 19 40.86 -64.59 60.65
C ASP A 19 40.88 -65.09 59.19
N ARG A 20 40.75 -64.11 58.29
CA ARG A 20 41.55 -63.83 57.08
C ARG A 20 41.78 -64.86 55.96
N CYS A 21 41.61 -64.28 54.75
CA CYS A 21 42.40 -64.46 53.51
C CYS A 21 41.95 -65.62 52.59
N GLY A 22 41.67 -65.45 51.29
CA GLY A 22 41.78 -64.32 50.38
C GLY A 22 41.69 -64.83 48.93
N LYS A 23 40.82 -64.20 48.13
CA LYS A 23 40.85 -64.07 46.65
C LYS A 23 40.89 -65.36 45.80
N ARG A 24 39.78 -65.66 45.12
CA ARG A 24 39.82 -65.99 43.67
C ARG A 24 38.54 -65.61 42.92
N VAL A 25 38.73 -64.63 42.06
CA VAL A 25 37.92 -64.05 40.98
C VAL A 25 37.20 -65.10 40.10
N ARG A 26 35.90 -64.90 39.82
CA ARG A 26 35.37 -64.79 38.43
C ARG A 26 33.85 -64.53 38.36
N ASN A 27 33.55 -63.31 37.91
CA ASN A 27 32.62 -62.94 36.83
C ASN A 27 31.26 -63.65 36.74
N ARG A 28 30.21 -62.93 37.14
CA ARG A 28 28.92 -62.99 36.44
C ARG A 28 28.65 -61.65 35.74
N CYS A 29 28.44 -61.77 34.44
CA CYS A 29 28.21 -60.72 33.47
C CYS A 29 27.32 -59.60 33.98
N ARG A 30 27.91 -58.43 34.23
CA ARG A 30 27.22 -57.15 34.09
C ARG A 30 26.82 -57.04 32.62
N LYS A 31 25.56 -57.31 32.29
CA LYS A 31 24.98 -56.82 31.04
C LYS A 31 24.98 -55.30 31.14
N HIS A 32 26.03 -54.65 30.62
CA HIS A 32 25.96 -53.26 30.24
C HIS A 32 24.93 -53.16 29.11
N ILE A 33 23.67 -52.95 29.47
CA ILE A 33 22.73 -52.36 28.54
C ILE A 33 23.34 -51.00 28.24
N ASN A 34 23.92 -50.86 27.05
CA ASN A 34 24.43 -49.60 26.54
C ASN A 34 23.20 -48.72 26.20
N ASN A 35 22.49 -48.30 27.25
CA ASN A 35 21.35 -47.42 27.15
C ASN A 35 21.92 -46.01 27.07
N ARG A 36 22.42 -45.62 25.90
CA ARG A 36 22.80 -44.23 25.60
C ARG A 36 21.53 -43.39 25.47
N ARG A 37 20.76 -43.27 26.55
CA ARG A 37 19.65 -42.33 26.66
C ARG A 37 20.24 -41.07 27.27
N GLY A 38 20.31 -39.99 26.49
CA GLY A 38 20.64 -38.66 27.00
C GLY A 38 19.66 -38.27 28.10
N SER A 39 20.12 -37.45 29.05
CA SER A 39 19.22 -36.86 30.05
C SER A 39 18.44 -35.74 29.39
N TYR A 40 17.10 -35.81 29.41
CA TYR A 40 16.21 -34.76 28.90
C TYR A 40 16.51 -33.38 29.51
N LEU A 41 17.02 -33.33 30.75
CA LEU A 41 17.42 -32.07 31.39
C LEU A 41 18.65 -31.45 30.72
N VAL A 42 19.60 -32.26 30.26
CA VAL A 42 20.82 -31.78 29.59
C VAL A 42 20.48 -31.32 28.18
N GLU A 43 19.63 -32.05 27.47
CA GLU A 43 19.12 -31.65 26.15
C GLU A 43 18.32 -30.34 26.24
N ALA A 44 17.42 -30.23 27.22
CA ALA A 44 16.66 -29.00 27.47
C ALA A 44 17.54 -27.82 27.88
N ALA A 45 18.57 -28.04 28.72
CA ALA A 45 19.51 -26.99 29.14
C ALA A 45 20.27 -26.38 27.95
N VAL A 46 20.48 -27.14 26.88
CA VAL A 46 21.08 -26.63 25.63
C VAL A 46 20.03 -25.99 24.73
N VAL A 47 18.86 -26.62 24.54
CA VAL A 47 17.86 -26.16 23.55
C VAL A 47 17.08 -24.92 24.00
N VAL A 48 16.71 -24.83 25.28
CA VAL A 48 15.84 -23.77 25.81
C VAL A 48 16.44 -22.37 25.65
N PRO A 49 17.74 -22.11 25.94
CA PRO A 49 18.34 -20.80 25.71
C PRO A 49 18.29 -20.33 24.25
N PHE A 50 18.56 -21.23 23.29
CA PHE A 50 18.46 -20.89 21.86
C PHE A 50 17.02 -20.61 21.46
N PHE A 51 16.07 -21.38 21.97
CA PHE A 51 14.66 -21.14 21.74
C PHE A 51 14.21 -19.78 22.29
N ILE A 52 14.62 -19.42 23.51
CA ILE A 52 14.31 -18.11 24.10
C ILE A 52 14.90 -16.98 23.25
N ILE A 53 16.16 -17.10 22.82
CA ILE A 53 16.78 -16.10 21.94
C ILE A 53 15.99 -15.97 20.63
N ALA A 54 15.58 -17.08 20.02
CA ALA A 54 14.77 -17.06 18.79
C ALA A 54 13.43 -16.35 18.99
N VAL A 55 12.72 -16.63 20.08
CA VAL A 55 11.45 -15.96 20.42
C VAL A 55 11.68 -14.46 20.67
N MET A 56 12.74 -14.09 21.36
CA MET A 56 13.09 -12.68 21.61
C MET A 56 13.43 -11.93 20.33
N LEU A 57 14.07 -12.59 19.36
CA LEU A 57 14.32 -12.01 18.03
C LEU A 57 13.02 -11.80 17.26
N LEU A 58 12.10 -12.76 17.28
CA LEU A 58 10.78 -12.62 16.65
C LEU A 58 9.99 -11.45 17.24
N ILE A 59 9.98 -11.30 18.56
CA ILE A 59 9.36 -10.16 19.24
C ILE A 59 10.06 -8.85 18.86
N GLY A 60 11.39 -8.87 18.70
CA GLY A 60 12.18 -7.71 18.28
C GLY A 60 11.89 -7.19 16.86
N ILE A 61 11.31 -8.02 15.98
CA ILE A 61 10.92 -7.61 14.62
C ILE A 61 9.67 -6.73 14.64
N ILE A 62 8.75 -6.96 15.57
CA ILE A 62 7.48 -6.23 15.69
C ILE A 62 7.67 -4.70 15.75
N PRO A 63 8.52 -4.13 16.64
CA PRO A 63 8.71 -2.69 16.69
C PRO A 63 9.39 -2.14 15.43
N VAL A 64 10.25 -2.93 14.77
CA VAL A 64 10.87 -2.53 13.50
C VAL A 64 9.82 -2.38 12.41
N ILE A 65 8.94 -3.38 12.25
CA ILE A 65 7.83 -3.31 11.28
C ILE A 65 6.94 -2.13 11.59
N SER A 66 6.61 -1.92 12.87
CA SER A 66 5.77 -0.81 13.29
C SER A 66 6.35 0.57 12.93
N THR A 67 7.66 0.75 13.04
CA THR A 67 8.34 1.99 12.61
C THR A 67 8.33 2.14 11.08
N CYS A 68 8.55 1.05 10.33
CA CYS A 68 8.43 1.05 8.86
C CYS A 68 7.01 1.41 8.39
N GLU A 69 5.97 0.87 9.04
CA GLU A 69 4.57 1.15 8.71
C GLU A 69 4.22 2.61 8.96
N ARG A 70 4.66 3.21 10.07
CA ARG A 70 4.45 4.65 10.37
C ARG A 70 5.06 5.54 9.31
N ILE A 71 6.35 5.33 9.00
CA ILE A 71 7.03 6.08 7.93
C ILE A 71 6.27 5.94 6.61
N THR A 72 5.83 4.74 6.28
CA THR A 72 5.06 4.50 5.04
C THR A 72 3.72 5.24 5.07
N PHE A 73 3.02 5.24 6.21
CA PHE A 73 1.75 5.93 6.39
C PHE A 73 1.90 7.45 6.22
N ASP A 74 2.91 8.05 6.83
CA ASP A 74 3.16 9.50 6.76
C ASP A 74 3.48 9.94 5.33
N VAL A 75 4.33 9.17 4.64
CA VAL A 75 4.64 9.44 3.23
C VAL A 75 3.42 9.23 2.34
N CYS A 76 2.64 8.16 2.56
CA CYS A 76 1.41 7.88 1.83
C CYS A 76 0.37 8.99 2.00
N GLU A 77 0.22 9.54 3.20
CA GLU A 77 -0.74 10.61 3.47
C GLU A 77 -0.38 11.89 2.71
N GLU A 78 0.91 12.26 2.68
CA GLU A 78 1.38 13.40 1.87
C GLU A 78 1.16 13.16 0.37
N VAL A 79 1.50 11.97 -0.12
CA VAL A 79 1.28 11.59 -1.53
C VAL A 79 -0.22 11.67 -1.85
N ARG A 80 -1.09 11.16 -0.97
CA ARG A 80 -2.55 11.19 -1.13
C ARG A 80 -3.10 12.62 -1.18
N LEU A 81 -2.60 13.51 -0.31
CA LEU A 81 -2.97 14.92 -0.33
C LEU A 81 -2.53 15.60 -1.63
N GLU A 82 -1.32 15.34 -2.11
CA GLU A 82 -0.83 15.91 -3.36
C GLU A 82 -1.56 15.34 -4.58
N MET A 83 -1.92 14.05 -4.57
CA MET A 83 -2.78 13.45 -5.58
C MET A 83 -4.11 14.22 -5.70
N ALA A 84 -4.76 14.52 -4.58
CA ALA A 84 -6.03 15.26 -4.54
C ALA A 84 -5.87 16.73 -4.93
N LYS A 85 -4.84 17.42 -4.42
CA LYS A 85 -4.56 18.83 -4.72
C LYS A 85 -4.21 19.07 -6.18
N SER A 86 -3.70 18.04 -6.86
CA SER A 86 -3.22 18.17 -8.23
C SER A 86 -4.29 18.73 -9.20
N ALA A 87 -5.58 18.46 -8.99
CA ALA A 87 -6.67 19.05 -9.79
C ALA A 87 -6.76 20.59 -9.67
N VAL A 88 -6.30 21.16 -8.56
CA VAL A 88 -6.40 22.59 -8.25
C VAL A 88 -5.07 23.30 -8.44
N ARG A 89 -3.97 22.68 -7.99
CA ARG A 89 -2.60 23.21 -8.08
C ARG A 89 -1.63 22.10 -8.46
N SER A 90 -0.82 22.34 -9.48
CA SER A 90 0.30 21.48 -9.84
C SER A 90 1.60 22.07 -9.30
N SER A 91 2.15 21.48 -8.22
CA SER A 91 3.45 21.89 -7.68
C SER A 91 4.38 20.69 -7.58
N ARG A 92 5.43 20.69 -8.40
CA ARG A 92 6.44 19.63 -8.40
C ARG A 92 7.30 19.65 -7.14
N ALA A 93 7.56 20.82 -6.56
CA ALA A 93 8.46 20.93 -5.40
C ALA A 93 7.75 20.71 -4.04
N ALA A 94 6.42 20.77 -4.00
CA ALA A 94 5.68 20.74 -2.73
C ALA A 94 5.78 19.38 -2.03
N LEU A 95 5.54 18.27 -2.75
CA LEU A 95 5.52 16.93 -2.16
C LEU A 95 6.86 16.53 -1.54
N PRO A 96 8.01 16.62 -2.25
CA PRO A 96 9.28 16.20 -1.67
C PRO A 96 9.65 17.01 -0.42
N LEU A 97 9.33 18.31 -0.44
CA LEU A 97 9.61 19.20 0.68
C LEU A 97 8.73 18.87 1.89
N SER A 98 7.41 18.69 1.70
CA SER A 98 6.49 18.40 2.81
C SER A 98 6.85 17.07 3.50
N VAL A 99 7.11 16.03 2.71
CA VAL A 99 7.51 14.72 3.22
C VAL A 99 8.84 14.80 3.97
N GLN A 100 9.82 15.51 3.42
CA GLN A 100 11.15 15.61 4.04
C GLN A 100 11.12 16.35 5.39
N THR A 101 10.18 17.29 5.58
CA THR A 101 10.01 17.99 6.85
C THR A 101 9.12 17.24 7.84
N ARG A 102 8.07 16.56 7.36
CA ARG A 102 7.03 15.98 8.22
C ARG A 102 7.47 14.66 8.85
N VAL A 103 8.07 13.76 8.08
CA VAL A 103 8.43 12.42 8.57
C VAL A 103 9.38 12.47 9.78
N PRO A 104 10.48 13.28 9.78
CA PRO A 104 11.33 13.39 10.97
C PRO A 104 10.67 14.12 12.15
N ALA A 105 9.65 14.93 11.89
CA ALA A 105 8.93 15.66 12.93
C ALA A 105 7.90 14.76 13.66
N GLU A 106 7.27 13.83 12.94
CA GLU A 106 6.30 12.90 13.51
C GLU A 106 6.96 11.66 14.14
N GLU A 107 8.10 11.21 13.60
CA GLU A 107 8.78 9.99 14.05
C GLU A 107 10.16 10.28 14.66
N PRO A 108 10.26 10.47 16.00
CA PRO A 108 11.52 10.84 16.67
C PRO A 108 12.59 9.74 16.62
N LYS A 109 12.21 8.51 16.27
CA LYS A 109 13.14 7.38 16.08
C LYS A 109 13.95 7.50 14.78
N VAL A 110 13.48 8.30 13.82
CA VAL A 110 14.12 8.49 12.52
C VAL A 110 15.31 9.44 12.69
N THR A 111 16.51 8.89 12.48
CA THR A 111 17.77 9.66 12.54
C THR A 111 17.99 10.47 11.26
N SER A 112 17.63 9.91 10.12
CA SER A 112 17.74 10.62 8.84
C SER A 112 16.69 10.15 7.85
N PHE A 113 16.05 11.10 7.18
CA PHE A 113 15.12 10.85 6.09
C PHE A 113 15.53 11.66 4.86
N ARG A 114 15.56 11.02 3.69
CA ARG A 114 15.83 11.69 2.41
C ARG A 114 14.89 11.20 1.33
N VAL A 115 14.46 12.13 0.48
CA VAL A 115 13.83 11.79 -0.81
C VAL A 115 14.96 11.43 -1.78
N ALA A 116 14.93 10.19 -2.28
CA ALA A 116 15.94 9.65 -3.20
C ALA A 116 15.61 9.93 -4.66
N GLY A 117 14.32 10.06 -5.00
CA GLY A 117 13.85 10.34 -6.35
C GLY A 117 12.38 10.74 -6.36
N PHE A 118 12.00 11.57 -7.32
CA PHE A 118 10.63 12.04 -7.45
C PHE A 118 10.27 12.27 -8.92
N ARG A 119 9.19 11.64 -9.39
CA ARG A 119 8.60 11.85 -10.71
C ARG A 119 7.18 12.37 -10.54
N TYR A 120 6.84 13.43 -11.26
CA TYR A 120 5.54 14.08 -11.14
C TYR A 120 4.81 14.11 -12.48
N ARG A 121 3.58 13.59 -12.49
CA ARG A 121 2.67 13.51 -13.66
C ARG A 121 3.37 13.00 -14.90
N PHE A 122 4.00 11.85 -14.78
CA PHE A 122 4.56 11.15 -15.93
C PHE A 122 3.55 10.15 -16.49
N GLU A 123 3.78 9.77 -17.74
CA GLU A 123 3.03 8.74 -18.44
C GLU A 123 3.96 7.56 -18.69
N GLU A 124 3.50 6.37 -18.32
CA GLU A 124 4.24 5.11 -18.46
C GLU A 124 3.20 4.00 -18.60
N ASP A 125 3.44 3.05 -19.51
CA ASP A 125 2.52 1.94 -19.84
C ASP A 125 1.10 2.37 -20.26
N GLY A 126 0.97 3.54 -20.90
CA GLY A 126 -0.32 4.10 -21.30
C GLY A 126 -1.16 4.61 -20.12
N ILE A 127 -0.58 4.68 -18.92
CA ILE A 127 -1.18 5.24 -17.72
C ILE A 127 -0.56 6.61 -17.47
N GLY A 128 -1.28 7.66 -17.87
CA GLY A 128 -0.94 9.05 -17.58
C GLY A 128 -1.24 9.46 -16.14
N ASP A 129 -0.66 10.61 -15.75
CA ASP A 129 -0.84 11.28 -14.47
C ASP A 129 -0.26 10.55 -13.25
N ARG A 130 0.81 9.76 -13.42
CA ARG A 130 1.46 9.06 -12.31
C ARG A 130 2.37 9.98 -11.48
N ILE A 131 2.40 9.75 -10.17
CA ILE A 131 3.29 10.39 -9.20
C ILE A 131 4.08 9.27 -8.52
N GLU A 132 5.41 9.34 -8.55
CA GLU A 132 6.31 8.37 -7.92
C GLU A 132 7.23 9.12 -6.95
N LEU A 133 7.33 8.62 -5.73
CA LEU A 133 8.19 9.15 -4.69
C LEU A 133 9.04 8.01 -4.10
N LYS A 134 10.37 8.15 -4.21
CA LYS A 134 11.35 7.23 -3.63
C LYS A 134 11.96 7.88 -2.40
N PHE A 135 11.99 7.17 -1.29
CA PHE A 135 12.54 7.68 -0.04
C PHE A 135 13.46 6.66 0.62
N ARG A 136 14.35 7.18 1.45
CA ARG A 136 15.28 6.41 2.28
C ARG A 136 15.23 6.96 3.69
N ALA A 137 14.89 6.10 4.63
CA ALA A 137 14.87 6.36 6.05
C ALA A 137 15.94 5.54 6.77
N VAL A 138 16.49 6.11 7.83
CA VAL A 138 17.41 5.44 8.73
C VAL A 138 16.93 5.72 10.15
N PHE A 139 16.72 4.66 10.92
CA PHE A 139 16.25 4.74 12.29
C PHE A 139 16.96 3.70 13.17
N HIS A 140 16.84 3.90 14.48
CA HIS A 140 17.37 2.99 15.48
C HIS A 140 16.22 2.47 16.35
N GLU A 141 16.09 1.15 16.45
CA GLU A 141 15.06 0.51 17.26
C GLU A 141 15.69 -0.21 18.45
N LYS A 142 15.16 -0.01 19.66
CA LYS A 142 15.66 -0.71 20.85
C LYS A 142 15.00 -2.08 20.91
N THR A 143 15.73 -3.12 20.53
CA THR A 143 15.22 -4.50 20.57
C THR A 143 15.69 -5.23 21.83
N PRO A 144 14.92 -6.23 22.34
CA PRO A 144 15.23 -6.90 23.61
C PRO A 144 16.63 -7.54 23.65
N VAL A 145 17.16 -7.91 22.48
CA VAL A 145 18.46 -8.57 22.32
C VAL A 145 19.55 -7.57 21.87
N GLY A 146 19.23 -6.29 21.70
CA GLY A 146 20.15 -5.30 21.10
C GLY A 146 20.61 -5.66 19.68
N ALA A 147 19.98 -6.65 19.04
CA ALA A 147 20.42 -7.24 17.78
C ALA A 147 20.23 -6.29 16.58
N PHE A 148 19.28 -5.38 16.69
CA PHE A 148 18.97 -4.41 15.65
C PHE A 148 19.49 -3.03 16.07
N GLY A 149 20.62 -2.62 15.49
CA GLY A 149 21.17 -1.28 15.67
C GLY A 149 20.55 -0.29 14.68
N ARG A 150 21.33 0.09 13.66
CA ARG A 150 20.93 1.05 12.62
C ARG A 150 20.24 0.33 11.46
N ILE A 151 18.94 0.53 11.31
CA ILE A 151 18.14 -0.04 10.22
C ILE A 151 18.06 0.97 9.07
N ARG A 152 18.22 0.48 7.84
CA ARG A 152 17.98 1.25 6.61
C ARG A 152 16.69 0.76 5.99
N PHE A 153 15.79 1.69 5.70
CA PHE A 153 14.50 1.42 5.08
C PHE A 153 14.36 2.25 3.81
N ASP A 154 14.30 1.57 2.67
CA ASP A 154 14.08 2.18 1.36
C ASP A 154 12.67 1.85 0.90
N GLY A 155 11.94 2.85 0.42
CA GLY A 155 10.55 2.70 0.00
C GLY A 155 10.27 3.46 -1.29
N ILE A 156 9.32 2.93 -2.06
CA ILE A 156 8.78 3.57 -3.26
C ILE A 156 7.28 3.61 -3.10
N ILE A 157 6.70 4.81 -3.18
CA ILE A 157 5.25 5.00 -3.20
C ILE A 157 4.87 5.58 -4.56
N GLU A 158 3.89 4.94 -5.17
CA GLU A 158 3.31 5.35 -6.42
C GLU A 158 1.82 5.66 -6.25
N GLY A 159 1.39 6.72 -6.89
CA GLY A 159 0.01 7.16 -6.90
C GLY A 159 -0.36 7.77 -8.23
N ARG A 160 -1.66 8.01 -8.41
CA ARG A 160 -2.19 8.72 -9.58
C ARG A 160 -2.76 10.06 -9.18
N ALA A 161 -2.30 11.12 -9.85
CA ALA A 161 -2.82 12.46 -9.67
C ALA A 161 -4.30 12.50 -10.05
N PHE A 162 -5.14 13.09 -9.20
CA PHE A 162 -6.53 13.34 -9.54
C PHE A 162 -6.62 14.50 -10.56
N THR A 163 -6.95 14.18 -11.81
CA THR A 163 -7.09 15.17 -12.89
C THR A 163 -8.53 15.44 -13.31
N GLY A 164 -9.49 14.72 -12.73
CA GLY A 164 -10.90 14.90 -13.05
C GLY A 164 -11.33 14.38 -14.44
N THR A 165 -10.38 13.94 -15.28
CA THR A 165 -10.69 13.20 -16.49
C THR A 165 -11.14 11.80 -16.10
N TYR A 166 -12.37 11.42 -16.47
CA TYR A 166 -12.82 10.04 -16.33
C TYR A 166 -11.82 9.14 -17.03
N TYR A 167 -11.29 8.18 -16.27
CA TYR A 167 -10.35 7.12 -16.66
C TYR A 167 -10.12 7.04 -18.19
N ARG A 168 -9.00 7.61 -18.67
CA ARG A 168 -8.39 7.16 -19.93
C ARG A 168 -7.93 5.74 -19.64
N GLY A 169 -8.74 4.76 -19.98
CA GLY A 169 -8.38 3.36 -19.81
C GLY A 169 -7.21 3.07 -20.74
N GLY A 170 -6.04 2.85 -20.14
CA GLY A 170 -4.98 2.15 -20.85
C GLY A 170 -5.54 0.82 -21.35
N GLY A 171 -5.38 0.55 -22.65
CA GLY A 171 -5.62 -0.77 -23.22
C GLY A 171 -6.88 -0.95 -24.07
N GLY A 172 -7.61 0.12 -24.39
CA GLY A 172 -8.80 0.02 -25.24
C GLY A 172 -8.57 0.24 -26.74
N GLY A 173 -7.40 0.64 -27.25
CA GLY A 173 -7.11 0.78 -28.69
C GLY A 173 -8.08 1.63 -29.55
N GLY A 174 -9.13 2.23 -28.97
CA GLY A 174 -10.33 2.68 -29.68
C GLY A 174 -10.49 4.19 -29.72
N GLY A 175 -9.54 4.92 -29.12
CA GLY A 175 -9.53 6.38 -29.05
C GLY A 175 -10.63 6.98 -28.17
N ILE A 176 -10.50 8.28 -27.91
CA ILE A 176 -11.37 9.04 -27.01
C ILE A 176 -12.59 9.54 -27.78
N VAL A 177 -13.78 9.30 -27.22
CA VAL A 177 -15.08 9.77 -27.72
C VAL A 177 -15.84 10.53 -26.64
N CYS A 178 -16.77 11.39 -27.04
CA CYS A 178 -17.61 12.18 -26.14
C CYS A 178 -19.01 11.56 -26.03
N ILE A 179 -19.54 11.44 -24.81
CA ILE A 179 -20.90 10.97 -24.54
C ILE A 179 -21.68 12.00 -23.71
N PHE A 180 -23.01 11.97 -23.81
CA PHE A 180 -23.91 12.82 -23.02
C PHE A 180 -24.64 11.97 -21.98
N PRO A 181 -24.25 12.00 -20.68
CA PRO A 181 -24.74 11.04 -19.69
C PRO A 181 -26.26 11.07 -19.47
N LYS A 182 -26.87 12.26 -19.51
CA LYS A 182 -28.29 12.46 -19.19
C LYS A 182 -29.23 12.41 -20.40
N ALA A 183 -28.72 12.64 -21.61
CA ALA A 183 -29.57 12.95 -22.78
C ALA A 183 -29.15 12.23 -24.07
N GLY A 184 -28.02 11.53 -24.10
CA GLY A 184 -27.51 10.90 -25.31
C GLY A 184 -27.43 9.38 -25.20
N ARG A 185 -27.83 8.69 -26.28
CA ARG A 185 -27.52 7.27 -26.51
C ARG A 185 -26.34 7.09 -27.47
N CYS A 186 -25.78 8.18 -27.97
CA CYS A 186 -24.72 8.15 -28.97
C CYS A 186 -23.38 8.61 -28.41
N TYR A 187 -22.29 8.04 -28.92
CA TYR A 187 -20.95 8.59 -28.75
C TYR A 187 -20.53 9.41 -29.98
N HIS A 188 -19.77 10.47 -29.73
CA HIS A 188 -19.44 11.52 -30.69
C HIS A 188 -17.93 11.72 -30.77
N SER A 189 -17.44 12.23 -31.90
CA SER A 189 -16.09 12.78 -31.99
C SER A 189 -16.04 14.18 -31.35
N ARG A 190 -14.85 14.60 -30.88
CA ARG A 190 -14.66 15.95 -30.31
C ARG A 190 -14.91 17.08 -31.31
N SER A 191 -14.80 16.79 -32.62
CA SER A 191 -15.10 17.73 -33.70
C SER A 191 -16.60 17.87 -34.03
N CYS A 192 -17.47 17.04 -33.45
CA CYS A 192 -18.89 17.06 -33.76
C CYS A 192 -19.56 18.37 -33.32
N SER A 193 -20.44 18.93 -34.18
CA SER A 193 -21.17 20.17 -33.88
C SER A 193 -21.99 20.09 -32.58
N PHE A 194 -22.53 18.92 -32.25
CA PHE A 194 -23.22 18.68 -30.99
C PHE A 194 -22.30 18.80 -29.77
N VAL A 195 -21.02 18.41 -29.89
CA VAL A 195 -20.06 18.53 -28.79
C VAL A 195 -19.62 19.98 -28.63
N LYS A 196 -19.31 20.67 -29.74
CA LYS A 196 -18.88 22.08 -29.73
C LYS A 196 -19.89 23.05 -29.12
N ALA A 197 -21.19 22.77 -29.30
CA ALA A 197 -22.26 23.59 -28.76
C ALA A 197 -22.50 23.41 -27.25
N ASN A 198 -21.90 22.39 -26.64
CA ASN A 198 -22.15 22.00 -25.25
C ASN A 198 -20.94 22.23 -24.35
N CYS A 199 -21.18 22.28 -23.05
CA CYS A 199 -20.13 22.45 -22.06
C CYS A 199 -19.53 21.10 -21.64
N HIS A 200 -18.30 21.13 -21.12
CA HIS A 200 -17.72 20.00 -20.39
C HIS A 200 -17.52 20.40 -18.92
N GLN A 201 -17.50 19.39 -18.05
CA GLN A 201 -17.23 19.57 -16.63
C GLN A 201 -15.73 19.59 -16.38
N THR A 202 -15.26 20.58 -15.63
CA THR A 202 -13.87 20.69 -15.16
C THR A 202 -13.84 21.17 -13.71
N PHE A 203 -12.66 21.18 -13.08
CA PHE A 203 -12.47 21.67 -11.71
C PHE A 203 -11.93 23.10 -11.74
N LEU A 204 -12.40 23.95 -10.84
CA LEU A 204 -11.97 25.33 -10.76
C LEU A 204 -10.53 25.43 -10.25
N SER A 205 -9.57 25.61 -11.14
CA SER A 205 -8.18 25.94 -10.85
C SER A 205 -7.89 27.42 -11.14
N GLU A 206 -6.73 27.90 -10.68
CA GLU A 206 -6.27 29.26 -11.01
C GLU A 206 -6.03 29.45 -12.52
N GLU A 207 -5.68 28.38 -13.24
CA GLU A 207 -5.56 28.41 -14.70
C GLU A 207 -6.91 28.70 -15.36
N ILE A 208 -7.98 28.03 -14.89
CA ILE A 208 -9.35 28.26 -15.39
C ILE A 208 -9.83 29.67 -15.05
N ARG A 209 -9.52 30.18 -13.85
CA ARG A 209 -9.83 31.58 -13.45
C ARG A 209 -9.13 32.61 -14.33
N ARG A 210 -7.92 32.32 -14.78
CA ARG A 210 -7.18 33.19 -15.72
C ARG A 210 -7.75 33.13 -17.14
N LYS A 211 -8.18 31.94 -17.58
CA LYS A 211 -8.64 31.71 -18.97
C LYS A 211 -10.10 32.12 -19.20
N TYR A 212 -10.96 31.98 -18.19
CA TYR A 212 -12.41 32.21 -18.30
C TYR A 212 -12.92 33.15 -17.22
N ARG A 213 -13.88 34.02 -17.58
CA ARG A 213 -14.55 34.92 -16.65
C ARG A 213 -15.67 34.21 -15.87
N PRO A 214 -15.93 34.56 -14.61
CA PRO A 214 -17.08 34.01 -13.89
C PRO A 214 -18.39 34.49 -14.53
N CYS A 215 -19.34 33.57 -14.72
CA CYS A 215 -20.69 33.96 -15.13
C CYS A 215 -21.39 34.80 -14.03
N PRO A 216 -21.91 35.99 -14.35
CA PRO A 216 -22.60 36.85 -13.39
C PRO A 216 -23.94 36.25 -12.95
N ASN A 217 -24.66 35.60 -13.86
CA ASN A 217 -26.03 35.11 -13.62
C ASN A 217 -26.07 33.95 -12.61
N CYS A 218 -25.05 33.07 -12.60
CA CYS A 218 -24.97 31.98 -11.64
C CYS A 218 -24.05 32.26 -10.44
N ARG A 219 -23.59 33.52 -10.28
CA ARG A 219 -22.70 33.95 -9.17
C ARG A 219 -21.43 33.08 -9.05
N ALA A 220 -20.90 32.60 -10.18
CA ALA A 220 -19.74 31.71 -10.23
C ALA A 220 -18.45 32.33 -9.63
N ARG A 221 -18.41 33.64 -9.42
CA ARG A 221 -17.32 34.35 -8.75
C ARG A 221 -17.10 33.88 -7.30
N LYS A 222 -18.15 33.42 -6.62
CA LYS A 222 -18.06 32.92 -5.23
C LYS A 222 -17.64 31.45 -5.13
N ALA A 223 -17.40 30.77 -6.25
CA ALA A 223 -17.01 29.36 -6.25
C ALA A 223 -15.60 29.17 -5.64
N ALA A 224 -15.50 28.22 -4.71
CA ALA A 224 -14.23 27.83 -4.10
C ALA A 224 -13.34 27.10 -5.12
N ALA A 225 -12.03 27.24 -4.96
CA ALA A 225 -11.08 26.47 -5.77
C ALA A 225 -11.32 24.96 -5.58
N GLY A 226 -11.25 24.19 -6.66
CA GLY A 226 -11.61 22.76 -6.68
C GLY A 226 -13.11 22.47 -6.77
N SER A 227 -13.98 23.48 -6.87
CA SER A 227 -15.40 23.25 -7.16
C SER A 227 -15.60 22.76 -8.62
N PRO A 228 -16.55 21.85 -8.89
CA PRO A 228 -16.87 21.46 -10.25
C PRO A 228 -17.57 22.63 -10.98
N VAL A 229 -17.01 23.03 -12.12
CA VAL A 229 -17.51 24.11 -12.98
C VAL A 229 -17.66 23.61 -14.41
N PHE A 230 -18.52 24.28 -15.17
CA PHE A 230 -18.80 23.97 -16.56
C PHE A 230 -18.25 25.05 -17.46
N VAL A 231 -17.52 24.65 -18.50
CA VAL A 231 -16.86 25.55 -19.44
C VAL A 231 -17.23 25.17 -20.87
N PHE A 232 -17.46 26.19 -21.70
CA PHE A 232 -17.67 26.05 -23.13
C PHE A 232 -16.36 26.41 -23.84
N GLU A 233 -15.66 25.44 -24.43
CA GLU A 233 -14.32 25.69 -24.99
C GLU A 233 -14.33 26.62 -26.20
N ASP A 234 -15.29 26.42 -27.11
CA ASP A 234 -15.32 27.11 -28.41
C ASP A 234 -16.17 28.40 -28.36
N THR A 235 -17.25 28.39 -27.59
CA THR A 235 -18.30 29.43 -27.67
C THR A 235 -18.38 30.33 -26.44
N GLY A 236 -17.81 29.93 -25.30
CA GLY A 236 -17.95 30.67 -24.04
C GLY A 236 -16.63 31.15 -23.46
N LYS A 237 -16.55 32.45 -23.17
CA LYS A 237 -15.46 33.04 -22.38
C LYS A 237 -15.72 32.96 -20.87
N ALA A 238 -16.76 32.24 -20.45
CA ALA A 238 -17.17 32.18 -19.06
C ALA A 238 -17.33 30.76 -18.52
N TYR A 239 -17.09 30.61 -17.22
CA TYR A 239 -17.35 29.36 -16.48
C TYR A 239 -18.62 29.49 -15.63
N HIS A 240 -19.33 28.38 -15.50
CA HIS A 240 -20.67 28.29 -14.92
C HIS A 240 -20.74 27.24 -13.79
N LEU A 241 -21.70 27.41 -12.89
CA LEU A 241 -22.06 26.39 -11.88
C LEU A 241 -23.16 25.46 -12.41
N ALA A 242 -23.29 24.27 -11.82
CA ALA A 242 -24.25 23.24 -12.22
C ALA A 242 -25.71 23.72 -12.28
N GLY A 243 -26.10 24.68 -11.45
CA GLY A 243 -27.46 25.23 -11.39
C GLY A 243 -27.75 26.35 -12.39
N CYS A 244 -26.83 26.66 -13.32
CA CYS A 244 -27.06 27.71 -14.31
C CYS A 244 -27.95 27.18 -15.45
N ASN A 245 -28.95 27.95 -15.87
CA ASN A 245 -29.83 27.60 -17.00
C ASN A 245 -29.06 27.36 -18.32
N ALA A 246 -27.88 27.96 -18.47
CA ALA A 246 -27.00 27.72 -19.62
C ALA A 246 -26.41 26.29 -19.64
N VAL A 247 -26.33 25.63 -18.48
CA VAL A 247 -25.76 24.28 -18.30
C VAL A 247 -26.90 23.26 -18.32
N SER A 248 -27.56 23.10 -19.48
CA SER A 248 -28.61 22.10 -19.66
C SER A 248 -28.06 20.77 -20.20
N ARG A 249 -26.95 20.82 -20.94
CA ARG A 249 -26.32 19.67 -21.62
C ARG A 249 -24.81 19.76 -21.47
N TYR A 250 -24.22 18.75 -20.83
CA TYR A 250 -22.77 18.58 -20.74
C TYR A 250 -22.35 17.23 -21.31
N TYR A 251 -21.15 17.18 -21.87
CA TYR A 251 -20.53 15.93 -22.31
C TYR A 251 -19.39 15.52 -21.39
N ILE A 252 -19.08 14.22 -21.40
CA ILE A 252 -17.89 13.65 -20.78
C ILE A 252 -17.10 12.86 -21.82
N GLU A 253 -15.79 12.81 -21.66
CA GLU A 253 -14.91 11.99 -22.49
C GLU A 253 -14.80 10.58 -21.92
N THR A 254 -14.78 9.58 -22.79
CA THR A 254 -14.65 8.16 -22.45
C THR A 254 -13.99 7.41 -23.61
N ASP A 255 -13.44 6.23 -23.33
CA ASP A 255 -12.97 5.33 -24.37
C ASP A 255 -14.13 4.80 -25.21
N LYS A 256 -13.89 4.66 -26.53
CA LYS A 256 -14.89 4.16 -27.49
C LYS A 256 -15.41 2.77 -27.13
N ASN A 257 -14.52 1.84 -26.77
CA ASN A 257 -14.91 0.47 -26.42
C ASN A 257 -15.81 0.46 -25.19
N ARG A 258 -15.44 1.23 -24.17
CA ARG A 258 -16.24 1.38 -22.95
C ARG A 258 -17.60 2.04 -23.21
N ALA A 259 -17.67 2.98 -24.15
CA ALA A 259 -18.94 3.54 -24.59
C ALA A 259 -19.81 2.47 -25.28
N ALA A 260 -19.23 1.66 -26.16
CA ALA A 260 -19.95 0.58 -26.82
C ALA A 260 -20.43 -0.50 -25.83
N GLU A 261 -19.60 -0.90 -24.86
CA GLU A 261 -19.96 -1.83 -23.77
C GLU A 261 -21.14 -1.32 -22.93
N LYS A 262 -21.20 0.00 -22.70
CA LYS A 262 -22.33 0.65 -22.02
C LYS A 262 -23.58 0.81 -22.90
N GLY A 263 -23.57 0.31 -24.13
CA GLY A 263 -24.70 0.35 -25.07
C GLY A 263 -24.82 1.66 -25.86
N TYR A 264 -23.79 2.51 -25.89
CA TYR A 264 -23.81 3.71 -26.73
C TYR A 264 -23.56 3.36 -28.20
N VAL A 265 -24.31 4.00 -29.10
CA VAL A 265 -24.21 3.80 -30.56
C VAL A 265 -23.40 4.92 -31.23
N PRO A 266 -22.77 4.70 -32.39
CA PRO A 266 -22.09 5.78 -33.10
C PRO A 266 -23.08 6.86 -33.55
N CYS A 267 -22.68 8.12 -33.43
CA CYS A 267 -23.49 9.23 -33.92
C CYS A 267 -23.57 9.21 -35.46
N GLY A 268 -24.78 9.26 -36.03
CA GLY A 268 -25.00 9.27 -37.48
C GLY A 268 -24.37 10.46 -38.23
N LYS A 269 -24.08 11.60 -37.58
CA LYS A 269 -23.41 12.75 -38.22
C LYS A 269 -21.88 12.68 -38.22
N CYS A 270 -21.27 12.15 -37.16
CA CYS A 270 -19.80 12.18 -37.01
C CYS A 270 -19.17 10.78 -36.99
N GLY A 271 -19.97 9.72 -37.04
CA GLY A 271 -19.54 8.32 -36.95
C GLY A 271 -18.91 7.92 -35.61
N GLY A 272 -18.69 8.88 -34.69
CA GLY A 272 -17.93 8.64 -33.47
C GLY A 272 -16.47 8.28 -33.73
N VAL A 273 -15.87 8.83 -34.78
CA VAL A 273 -14.46 8.56 -35.12
C VAL A 273 -13.54 9.33 -34.14
N PRO A 274 -12.66 8.64 -33.39
CA PRO A 274 -11.77 9.29 -32.44
C PRO A 274 -10.72 10.15 -33.16
N GLN A 275 -10.36 11.29 -32.56
CA GLN A 275 -9.25 12.10 -33.06
C GLN A 275 -7.93 11.35 -32.80
N GLY A 276 -7.21 11.02 -33.88
CA GLY A 276 -5.97 10.23 -33.85
C GLY A 276 -5.94 9.05 -34.83
N ALA A 277 -7.10 8.62 -35.34
CA ALA A 277 -7.20 7.63 -36.43
C ALA A 277 -7.17 8.31 -37.80
N SER A 278 -6.14 9.12 -38.09
CA SER A 278 -5.90 9.56 -39.47
C SER A 278 -5.26 8.41 -40.25
N GLN A 279 -6.10 7.69 -40.99
CA GLN A 279 -5.79 7.02 -42.25
C GLN A 279 -4.34 6.52 -42.47
N LYS A 280 -4.06 5.25 -42.14
CA LYS A 280 -3.25 4.44 -43.08
C LYS A 280 -4.13 4.15 -44.30
N LYS A 281 -4.15 5.08 -45.26
CA LYS A 281 -4.60 4.76 -46.63
C LYS A 281 -3.57 3.81 -47.22
N GLY A 282 -3.90 2.53 -47.31
CA GLY A 282 -3.24 1.61 -48.23
C GLY A 282 -3.51 2.12 -49.64
N GLY A 283 -2.49 2.73 -50.24
CA GLY A 283 -2.41 2.88 -51.68
C GLY A 283 -2.27 1.50 -52.31
N ALA A 284 -2.98 1.33 -53.42
CA ALA A 284 -2.96 0.18 -54.30
C ALA A 284 -1.55 -0.18 -54.79
#